data_AF-A0A7V7L5R1-F1
#
_entry.id   AF-A0A7V7L5R1-F1
#
_cell.length_a   1.000
_cell.length_b   1.000
_cell.length_c   1.000
_cell.angle_alpha   90.00
_cell.angle_beta   90.00
_cell.angle_gamma   90.00
#
_symmetry.space_group_name_H-M   'P 1'
#
loop_
_entity.id
_entity.type
_entity.pdbx_description
1 polymer ?
#
loop_
_entity_poly.entity_id
_entity_poly.type
_entity_poly.pdbx_seq_one_letter_code
_entity_poly.pdbx_strand_id
1 'polypeptide(L)'
;MVFNRVSKELAGIALIAIFLFLLFFVDFTSLANLHKHMPQEWLNVNTVFLSIVFEAIPFILLGVIVSSLIQVFVTEDMIQKVLPKSPIVAMIPAVFVGILFPVCECVIIPIVRRLIQKGLPLHVGIVILLSAPIMNPVVLLSTVYAFQKNDYIVYARFGITILVALFIGLIVYYRYRERNVLKDIEVSVQKSKRKSWKDVMNHTVDEFFDTGKYLLMGAFLASVFQTFFDRNVLDAIAHNEVIAPIIMMGFGYVLSICSAADAFIAASFGHVFSVKALLAFLVFGPMLDMKNTLMLFAYFQKRFIFFLIGIVILSVYTILQISML
;
A
#
# COMPACT_ATOMS: atom_id res chain seq x y z
N MET A 1 -20.91 2.68 23.64
CA MET A 1 -19.77 2.61 22.68
C MET A 1 -19.19 1.22 22.50
N VAL A 2 -19.31 0.30 23.48
CA VAL A 2 -18.83 -1.11 23.38
C VAL A 2 -19.55 -1.93 22.29
N PHE A 3 -20.85 -1.71 22.09
CA PHE A 3 -21.67 -2.48 21.12
C PHE A 3 -21.22 -2.34 19.65
N ASN A 4 -20.62 -1.19 19.30
CA ASN A 4 -20.13 -0.91 17.94
C ASN A 4 -18.69 -1.43 17.69
N ARG A 5 -17.99 -1.88 18.76
CA ARG A 5 -16.66 -2.52 18.70
C ARG A 5 -16.82 -4.02 18.50
N VAL A 6 -17.70 -4.63 19.30
CA VAL A 6 -18.07 -6.05 19.18
C VAL A 6 -18.67 -6.33 17.80
N SER A 7 -19.55 -5.47 17.26
CA SER A 7 -20.10 -5.71 15.92
C SER A 7 -19.06 -5.66 14.79
N LYS A 8 -17.99 -4.85 14.95
CA LYS A 8 -16.90 -4.74 13.96
C LYS A 8 -15.90 -5.87 14.05
N GLU A 9 -15.60 -6.33 15.27
CA GLU A 9 -14.79 -7.52 15.51
C GLU A 9 -15.53 -8.77 15.05
N LEU A 10 -16.83 -8.89 15.36
CA LEU A 10 -17.69 -9.97 14.89
C LEU A 10 -17.82 -9.98 13.36
N ALA A 11 -17.95 -8.81 12.72
CA ALA A 11 -17.97 -8.70 11.26
C ALA A 11 -16.63 -9.11 10.63
N GLY A 12 -15.50 -8.75 11.24
CA GLY A 12 -14.16 -9.16 10.78
C GLY A 12 -13.93 -10.66 10.95
N ILE A 13 -14.31 -11.22 12.10
CA ILE A 13 -14.26 -12.66 12.36
C ILE A 13 -15.18 -13.41 11.42
N ALA A 14 -16.39 -12.91 11.16
CA ALA A 14 -17.31 -13.49 10.18
C ALA A 14 -16.75 -13.43 8.76
N LEU A 15 -16.11 -12.32 8.35
CA LEU A 15 -15.45 -12.20 7.05
C LEU A 15 -14.29 -13.18 6.88
N ILE A 16 -13.47 -13.34 7.92
CA ILE A 16 -12.35 -14.29 7.92
C ILE A 16 -12.87 -15.73 7.97
N ALA A 17 -13.92 -16.01 8.71
CA ALA A 17 -14.57 -17.32 8.74
C ALA A 17 -15.23 -17.65 7.40
N ILE A 18 -15.87 -16.68 6.73
CA ILE A 18 -16.41 -16.82 5.37
C ILE A 18 -15.27 -17.01 4.38
N PHE A 19 -14.17 -16.28 4.51
CA PHE A 19 -12.98 -16.45 3.66
C PHE A 19 -12.36 -17.84 3.84
N LEU A 20 -12.15 -18.29 5.07
CA LEU A 20 -11.62 -19.62 5.37
C LEU A 20 -12.59 -20.73 4.95
N PHE A 21 -13.90 -20.51 5.10
CA PHE A 21 -14.93 -21.42 4.62
C PHE A 21 -14.90 -21.49 3.09
N LEU A 22 -14.87 -20.37 2.38
CA LEU A 22 -14.73 -20.35 0.92
C LEU A 22 -13.41 -21.00 0.48
N LEU A 23 -12.31 -20.80 1.22
CA LEU A 23 -11.00 -21.36 0.90
C LEU A 23 -10.92 -22.88 1.10
N PHE A 24 -11.54 -23.41 2.16
CA PHE A 24 -11.50 -24.84 2.49
C PHE A 24 -12.67 -25.66 1.94
N PHE A 25 -13.87 -25.08 1.79
CA PHE A 25 -15.08 -25.78 1.32
C PHE A 25 -15.38 -25.54 -0.16
N VAL A 26 -14.76 -24.57 -0.84
CA VAL A 26 -14.77 -24.55 -2.31
C VAL A 26 -13.72 -25.55 -2.78
N ASP A 27 -14.17 -26.80 -2.93
CA ASP A 27 -13.43 -27.84 -3.62
C ASP A 27 -13.03 -27.32 -5.02
N PHE A 28 -11.73 -27.18 -5.28
CA PHE A 28 -11.20 -26.86 -6.62
C PHE A 28 -11.69 -27.86 -7.69
N THR A 29 -12.12 -29.05 -7.25
CA THR A 29 -12.75 -30.11 -8.05
C THR A 29 -14.25 -29.90 -8.31
N SER A 30 -14.99 -29.22 -7.43
CA SER A 30 -16.43 -28.92 -7.62
C SER A 30 -16.69 -27.67 -8.48
N LEU A 31 -15.71 -26.76 -8.59
CA LEU A 31 -15.75 -25.64 -9.55
C LEU A 31 -15.84 -26.10 -11.01
N ALA A 32 -15.27 -27.27 -11.35
CA ALA A 32 -15.36 -27.86 -12.67
C ALA A 32 -16.80 -28.29 -13.04
N ASN A 33 -17.62 -28.67 -12.04
CA ASN A 33 -19.02 -29.05 -12.23
C ASN A 33 -19.99 -27.86 -12.12
N LEU A 34 -19.58 -26.75 -11.50
CA LEU A 34 -20.34 -25.50 -11.42
C LEU A 34 -20.28 -24.63 -12.68
N HIS A 35 -19.47 -25.02 -13.67
CA HIS A 35 -19.37 -24.34 -14.97
C HIS A 35 -20.70 -24.27 -15.73
N LYS A 36 -21.71 -25.08 -15.34
CA LYS A 36 -23.00 -25.16 -16.04
C LYS A 36 -24.03 -24.08 -15.67
N HIS A 37 -23.87 -23.34 -14.56
CA HIS A 37 -24.92 -22.42 -14.09
C HIS A 37 -24.46 -21.06 -13.52
N MET A 38 -23.15 -20.78 -13.38
CA MET A 38 -22.68 -19.45 -12.93
C MET A 38 -22.19 -18.59 -14.12
N PRO A 39 -22.45 -17.27 -14.12
CA PRO A 39 -21.84 -16.36 -15.10
C PRO A 39 -20.32 -16.35 -14.95
N GLN A 40 -19.60 -16.38 -16.08
CA GLN A 40 -18.13 -16.43 -16.13
C GLN A 40 -17.46 -15.30 -15.32
N GLU A 41 -18.14 -14.16 -15.23
CA GLU A 41 -17.60 -12.96 -14.57
C GLU A 41 -17.50 -13.14 -13.06
N TRP A 42 -18.43 -13.84 -12.42
CA TRP A 42 -18.33 -14.10 -10.99
C TRP A 42 -17.22 -15.08 -10.63
N LEU A 43 -16.90 -16.02 -11.54
CA LEU A 43 -15.74 -16.90 -11.38
C LEU A 43 -14.43 -16.11 -11.47
N ASN A 44 -14.37 -15.12 -12.38
CA ASN A 44 -13.23 -14.21 -12.51
C ASN A 44 -13.05 -13.36 -11.25
N VAL A 45 -14.12 -12.79 -10.70
CA VAL A 45 -14.09 -12.04 -9.42
C VAL A 45 -13.51 -12.89 -8.30
N ASN A 46 -13.97 -14.14 -8.14
CA ASN A 46 -13.48 -15.03 -7.09
C ASN A 46 -12.00 -15.40 -7.29
N THR A 47 -11.61 -15.70 -8.53
CA THR A 47 -10.22 -16.04 -8.86
C THR A 47 -9.27 -14.89 -8.57
N VAL A 48 -9.61 -13.67 -9.00
CA VAL A 48 -8.81 -12.46 -8.73
C VAL A 48 -8.77 -12.16 -7.24
N PHE A 49 -9.90 -12.27 -6.54
CA PHE A 49 -9.97 -12.08 -5.09
C PHE A 49 -9.05 -13.03 -4.34
N LEU A 50 -9.18 -14.34 -4.58
CA LEU A 50 -8.34 -15.35 -3.94
C LEU A 50 -6.86 -15.13 -4.26
N SER A 51 -6.52 -14.78 -5.50
CA SER A 51 -5.14 -14.45 -5.89
C SER A 51 -4.57 -13.32 -5.05
N ILE A 52 -5.29 -12.19 -4.94
CA ILE A 52 -4.84 -11.02 -4.16
C ILE A 52 -4.66 -11.40 -2.68
N VAL A 53 -5.60 -12.16 -2.11
CA VAL A 53 -5.54 -12.52 -0.70
C VAL A 53 -4.41 -13.51 -0.42
N PHE A 54 -4.24 -14.54 -1.24
CA PHE A 54 -3.15 -15.51 -1.09
C PHE A 54 -1.77 -14.86 -1.22
N GLU A 55 -1.65 -13.88 -2.12
CA GLU A 55 -0.42 -13.10 -2.24
C GLU A 55 -0.20 -12.22 -1.00
N ALA A 56 -1.24 -11.53 -0.50
CA ALA A 56 -1.09 -10.56 0.57
C ALA A 56 -0.92 -11.15 1.98
N ILE A 57 -1.49 -12.34 2.27
CA ILE A 57 -1.39 -13.00 3.59
C ILE A 57 0.06 -13.16 4.07
N PRO A 58 1.00 -13.76 3.31
CA PRO A 58 2.38 -13.97 3.79
C PRO A 58 3.08 -12.64 4.08
N PHE A 59 2.84 -11.62 3.25
CA PHE A 59 3.44 -10.30 3.43
C PHE A 59 2.86 -9.57 4.64
N ILE A 60 1.52 -9.57 4.81
CA ILE A 60 0.90 -8.97 5.99
C ILE A 60 1.39 -9.66 7.26
N LEU A 61 1.42 -11.00 7.29
CA LEU A 61 1.90 -11.75 8.44
C LEU A 61 3.33 -11.33 8.81
N LEU A 62 4.22 -11.24 7.83
CA LEU A 62 5.58 -10.73 8.04
C LEU A 62 5.58 -9.29 8.57
N GLY A 63 4.74 -8.42 8.01
CA GLY A 63 4.61 -7.02 8.44
C GLY A 63 4.14 -6.85 9.86
N VAL A 64 3.15 -7.64 10.30
CA VAL A 64 2.65 -7.57 11.68
C VAL A 64 3.62 -8.18 12.68
N ILE A 65 4.40 -9.20 12.28
CA ILE A 65 5.50 -9.74 13.09
C ILE A 65 6.58 -8.66 13.27
N VAL A 66 7.04 -8.04 12.18
CA VAL A 66 8.05 -6.98 12.23
C VAL A 66 7.55 -5.79 13.03
N SER A 67 6.29 -5.38 12.81
CA SER A 67 5.60 -4.35 13.60
C SER A 67 5.61 -4.67 15.10
N SER A 68 5.29 -5.91 15.48
CA SER A 68 5.29 -6.37 16.87
C SER A 68 6.70 -6.44 17.47
N LEU A 69 7.69 -6.85 16.69
CA LEU A 69 9.10 -6.79 17.09
C LEU A 69 9.55 -5.35 17.32
N ILE A 70 9.18 -4.41 16.45
CA ILE A 70 9.44 -2.98 16.65
C ILE A 70 8.76 -2.50 17.93
N GLN A 71 7.51 -2.90 18.17
CA GLN A 71 6.77 -2.53 19.37
C GLN A 71 7.46 -3.00 20.66
N VAL A 72 8.04 -4.21 20.68
CA VAL A 72 8.65 -4.79 21.89
C VAL A 72 10.13 -4.40 22.05
N PHE A 73 10.89 -4.37 20.96
CA PHE A 73 12.35 -4.22 21.01
C PHE A 73 12.84 -2.80 20.74
N VAL A 74 12.14 -2.00 19.92
CA VAL A 74 12.56 -0.65 19.58
C VAL A 74 12.05 0.34 20.63
N THR A 75 12.98 1.12 21.18
CA THR A 75 12.69 2.23 22.10
C THR A 75 12.74 3.57 21.36
N GLU A 76 12.12 4.59 21.96
CA GLU A 76 12.15 5.95 21.44
C GLU A 76 13.58 6.50 21.35
N ASP A 77 14.43 6.20 22.36
CA ASP A 77 15.84 6.59 22.37
C ASP A 77 16.63 6.02 21.17
N MET A 78 16.33 4.78 20.74
CA MET A 78 16.97 4.17 19.57
C MET A 78 16.62 4.93 18.30
N ILE A 79 15.35 5.32 18.14
CA ILE A 79 14.89 6.10 16.99
C ILE A 79 15.57 7.47 16.99
N GLN A 80 15.56 8.18 18.12
CA GLN A 80 16.20 9.50 18.24
C GLN A 80 17.71 9.47 18.00
N LYS A 81 18.40 8.38 18.34
CA LYS A 81 19.84 8.21 18.11
C LYS A 81 20.19 7.97 16.63
N VAL A 82 19.31 7.28 15.89
CA VAL A 82 19.50 6.98 14.46
C VAL A 82 19.07 8.14 13.57
N LEU A 83 18.06 8.91 13.98
CA LEU A 83 17.57 10.04 13.20
C LEU A 83 18.53 11.24 13.22
N PRO A 84 18.77 11.88 12.06
CA PRO A 84 19.46 13.16 11.99
C PRO A 84 18.75 14.25 12.82
N LYS A 85 19.53 15.17 13.40
CA LYS A 85 19.00 16.27 14.23
C LYS A 85 18.12 17.25 13.47
N SER A 86 18.35 17.45 12.17
CA SER A 86 17.56 18.37 11.35
C SER A 86 16.32 17.66 10.77
N PRO A 87 15.09 18.16 11.03
CA PRO A 87 13.85 17.49 10.62
C PRO A 87 13.75 17.21 9.12
N ILE A 88 14.30 18.10 8.29
CA ILE A 88 14.24 17.98 6.83
C ILE A 88 15.28 16.97 6.32
N VAL A 89 16.50 16.98 6.87
CA VAL A 89 17.58 16.06 6.46
C VAL A 89 17.25 14.62 6.84
N ALA A 90 16.47 14.42 7.92
CA ALA A 90 15.97 13.10 8.31
C ALA A 90 15.11 12.42 7.23
N MET A 91 14.57 13.16 6.25
CA MET A 91 13.82 12.58 5.14
C MET A 91 14.71 11.86 4.11
N ILE A 92 15.96 12.31 3.92
CA ILE A 92 16.87 11.73 2.92
C ILE A 92 17.11 10.23 3.16
N PRO A 93 17.57 9.78 4.35
CA PRO A 93 17.77 8.35 4.59
C PRO A 93 16.45 7.57 4.58
N ALA A 94 15.33 8.21 4.93
CA ALA A 94 14.01 7.59 4.91
C ALA A 94 13.57 7.16 3.51
N VAL A 95 13.89 7.94 2.47
CA VAL A 95 13.55 7.57 1.09
C VAL A 95 14.17 6.23 0.70
N PHE A 96 15.39 5.96 1.15
CA PHE A 96 16.17 4.78 0.79
C PHE A 96 15.91 3.55 1.67
N VAL A 97 15.02 3.64 2.66
CA VAL A 97 14.69 2.49 3.55
C VAL A 97 14.18 1.28 2.75
N GLY A 98 13.43 1.52 1.67
CA GLY A 98 12.93 0.44 0.79
C GLY A 98 14.02 -0.36 0.08
N ILE A 99 15.22 0.21 -0.09
CA ILE A 99 16.36 -0.53 -0.68
C ILE A 99 16.82 -1.62 0.28
N LEU A 100 16.85 -1.31 1.58
CA LEU A 100 17.36 -2.23 2.61
C LEU A 100 16.31 -3.28 3.00
N PHE A 101 15.04 -2.89 3.02
CA PHE A 101 13.94 -3.78 3.40
C PHE A 101 12.99 -3.94 2.23
N PRO A 102 13.05 -5.07 1.49
CA PRO A 102 12.13 -5.35 0.40
C PRO A 102 10.73 -5.65 0.96
N VAL A 103 9.98 -4.58 1.22
CA VAL A 103 8.61 -4.63 1.73
C VAL A 103 7.64 -4.17 0.64
N CYS A 104 6.44 -4.76 0.60
CA CYS A 104 5.36 -4.27 -0.25
C CYS A 104 4.52 -3.21 0.49
N GLU A 105 3.66 -2.49 -0.24
CA GLU A 105 2.84 -1.42 0.34
C GLU A 105 1.92 -1.90 1.50
N CYS A 106 1.52 -3.17 1.49
CA CYS A 106 0.69 -3.76 2.56
C CYS A 106 1.48 -3.99 3.87
N VAL A 107 2.81 -4.15 3.80
CA VAL A 107 3.65 -4.42 4.99
C VAL A 107 4.07 -3.11 5.65
N ILE A 108 4.29 -2.07 4.86
CA ILE A 108 4.95 -0.86 5.35
C ILE A 108 4.04 0.01 6.22
N ILE A 109 2.72 -0.02 6.03
CA ILE A 109 1.77 0.78 6.83
C ILE A 109 1.82 0.45 8.33
N PRO A 110 1.68 -0.81 8.79
CA PRO A 110 1.73 -1.13 10.21
C PRO A 110 3.11 -0.83 10.79
N ILE A 111 4.18 -1.14 10.05
CA ILE A 111 5.55 -0.83 10.45
C ILE A 111 5.73 0.68 10.68
N VAL A 112 5.39 1.51 9.69
CA VAL A 112 5.53 2.98 9.78
C VAL A 112 4.65 3.54 10.90
N ARG A 113 3.42 3.07 11.03
CA ARG A 113 2.52 3.47 12.12
C ARG A 113 3.19 3.20 13.47
N ARG A 114 3.75 2.00 13.70
CA ARG A 114 4.43 1.69 14.97
C ARG A 114 5.66 2.54 15.19
N LEU A 115 6.46 2.79 14.15
CA LEU A 115 7.60 3.69 14.25
C LEU A 115 7.15 5.11 14.66
N ILE A 116 6.06 5.63 14.07
CA ILE A 116 5.50 6.93 14.46
C ILE A 116 5.02 6.92 15.92
N GLN A 117 4.34 5.85 16.36
CA GLN A 117 3.95 5.69 17.77
C GLN A 117 5.14 5.64 18.74
N LYS A 118 6.32 5.24 18.25
CA LYS A 118 7.58 5.17 19.01
C LYS A 118 8.43 6.45 18.92
N GLY A 119 7.92 7.51 18.29
CA GLY A 119 8.60 8.81 18.21
C GLY A 119 9.24 9.12 16.85
N LEU A 120 9.05 8.28 15.82
CA LEU A 120 9.43 8.66 14.45
C LEU A 120 8.58 9.88 14.01
N PRO A 121 9.19 10.99 13.55
CA PRO A 121 8.43 12.12 13.07
C PRO A 121 7.51 11.76 11.90
N LEU A 122 6.28 12.28 11.92
CA LEU A 122 5.23 11.93 10.95
C LEU A 122 5.71 12.10 9.51
N HIS A 123 6.35 13.22 9.18
CA HIS A 123 6.80 13.51 7.81
C HIS A 123 7.84 12.50 7.33
N VAL A 124 8.73 12.02 8.20
CA VAL A 124 9.70 10.96 7.89
C VAL A 124 8.97 9.64 7.66
N GLY A 125 7.98 9.31 8.50
CA GLY A 125 7.14 8.13 8.32
C GLY A 125 6.40 8.13 6.99
N ILE A 126 5.82 9.27 6.56
CA ILE A 126 5.14 9.38 5.27
C ILE A 126 6.12 9.23 4.10
N VAL A 127 7.33 9.76 4.21
CA VAL A 127 8.37 9.53 3.19
C VAL A 127 8.66 8.04 3.04
N ILE A 128 8.87 7.32 4.14
CA ILE A 128 9.07 5.86 4.12
C ILE A 128 7.87 5.15 3.50
N LEU A 129 6.66 5.53 3.91
CA LEU A 129 5.41 4.92 3.44
C LEU A 129 5.26 5.02 1.92
N LEU A 130 5.61 6.17 1.34
CA LEU A 130 5.43 6.45 -0.09
C LEU A 130 6.59 5.94 -0.95
N SER A 131 7.83 5.94 -0.43
CA SER A 131 9.00 5.55 -1.22
C SER A 131 9.33 4.07 -1.12
N ALA A 132 9.14 3.43 0.04
CA ALA A 132 9.66 2.09 0.28
C ALA A 132 9.14 1.02 -0.71
N PRO A 133 7.83 1.00 -1.08
CA PRO A 133 7.32 0.02 -2.03
C PRO A 133 7.94 0.14 -3.42
N ILE A 134 8.36 1.34 -3.82
CA ILE A 134 8.91 1.63 -5.15
C ILE A 134 10.42 1.45 -5.17
N MET A 135 11.12 1.91 -4.12
CA MET A 135 12.57 1.79 -3.96
C MET A 135 13.04 0.35 -3.69
N ASN A 136 12.12 -0.61 -3.67
CA ASN A 136 12.36 -2.03 -3.41
C ASN A 136 13.21 -2.66 -4.55
N PRO A 137 14.25 -3.45 -4.22
CA PRO A 137 15.07 -4.16 -5.22
C PRO A 137 14.26 -5.05 -6.17
N VAL A 138 13.19 -5.68 -5.70
CA VAL A 138 12.30 -6.51 -6.54
C VAL A 138 11.58 -5.66 -7.58
N VAL A 139 11.18 -4.44 -7.20
CA VAL A 139 10.54 -3.48 -8.11
C VAL A 139 11.55 -2.93 -9.11
N LEU A 140 12.79 -2.68 -8.69
CA LEU A 140 13.87 -2.29 -9.60
C LEU A 140 14.11 -3.37 -10.67
N LEU A 141 14.30 -4.61 -10.24
CA LEU A 141 14.55 -5.73 -11.16
C LEU A 141 13.38 -5.99 -12.11
N SER A 142 12.14 -5.96 -11.61
CA SER A 142 10.95 -6.11 -12.46
C SER A 142 10.78 -4.96 -13.45
N THR A 143 11.09 -3.73 -13.07
CA THR A 143 11.04 -2.57 -13.99
C THR A 143 12.09 -2.69 -15.08
N VAL A 144 13.33 -3.06 -14.73
CA VAL A 144 14.40 -3.31 -15.72
C VAL A 144 13.99 -4.42 -16.69
N TYR A 145 13.45 -5.53 -16.17
CA TYR A 145 13.06 -6.67 -17.00
C TYR A 145 11.82 -6.38 -17.88
N ALA A 146 10.88 -5.56 -17.41
CA ALA A 146 9.70 -5.18 -18.19
C ALA A 146 10.01 -4.13 -19.28
N PHE A 147 10.96 -3.21 -19.02
CA PHE A 147 11.31 -2.12 -19.93
C PHE A 147 12.74 -2.23 -20.49
N GLN A 148 13.12 -3.43 -20.96
CA GLN A 148 14.49 -3.74 -21.43
C GLN A 148 15.05 -2.79 -22.49
N LYS A 149 14.18 -2.14 -23.27
CA LYS A 149 14.59 -1.21 -24.35
C LYS A 149 14.67 0.25 -23.88
N ASN A 150 14.19 0.57 -22.69
CA ASN A 150 13.99 1.94 -22.25
C ASN A 150 14.37 2.14 -20.78
N ASP A 151 15.68 2.24 -20.54
CA ASP A 151 16.25 2.49 -19.21
C ASP A 151 15.77 3.81 -18.59
N TYR A 152 15.33 4.77 -19.40
CA TYR A 152 14.77 6.03 -18.93
C TYR A 152 13.58 5.81 -18.00
N ILE A 153 12.72 4.83 -18.27
CA ILE A 153 11.56 4.52 -17.40
C ILE A 153 12.02 4.07 -16.02
N VAL A 154 13.11 3.29 -15.94
CA VAL A 154 13.70 2.86 -14.68
C VAL A 154 14.16 4.09 -13.91
N TYR A 155 15.10 4.86 -14.43
CA TYR A 155 15.66 6.02 -13.73
C TYR A 155 14.58 7.06 -13.38
N ALA A 156 13.63 7.30 -14.28
CA ALA A 156 12.52 8.21 -14.05
C ALA A 156 11.61 7.72 -12.91
N ARG A 157 11.23 6.43 -12.87
CA ARG A 157 10.38 5.86 -11.81
C ARG A 157 10.98 6.10 -10.43
N PHE A 158 12.27 5.81 -10.24
CA PHE A 158 12.95 6.00 -8.95
C PHE A 158 13.22 7.49 -8.67
N GLY A 159 13.66 8.27 -9.65
CA GLY A 159 13.92 9.70 -9.51
C GLY A 159 12.67 10.48 -9.12
N ILE A 160 11.56 10.27 -9.83
CA ILE A 160 10.28 10.92 -9.55
C ILE A 160 9.76 10.50 -8.18
N THR A 161 9.91 9.24 -7.80
CA THR A 161 9.53 8.76 -6.46
C THR A 161 10.27 9.51 -5.35
N ILE A 162 11.59 9.69 -5.49
CA ILE A 162 12.39 10.44 -4.52
C ILE A 162 11.87 11.89 -4.43
N LEU A 163 11.66 12.55 -5.57
CA LEU A 163 11.18 13.94 -5.62
C LEU A 163 9.79 14.08 -4.97
N VAL A 164 8.83 13.24 -5.38
CA VAL A 164 7.45 13.25 -4.88
C VAL A 164 7.42 12.95 -3.38
N ALA A 165 8.13 11.92 -2.91
CA ALA A 165 8.12 11.54 -1.49
C ALA A 165 8.70 12.66 -0.61
N LEU A 166 9.84 13.25 -1.00
CA LEU A 166 10.44 14.37 -0.27
C LEU A 166 9.55 15.62 -0.28
N PHE A 167 8.92 15.92 -1.41
CA PHE A 167 8.02 17.06 -1.54
C PHE A 167 6.78 16.91 -0.64
N ILE A 168 6.14 15.74 -0.65
CA ILE A 168 5.01 15.44 0.22
C ILE A 168 5.45 15.45 1.69
N GLY A 169 6.60 14.87 2.02
CA GLY A 169 7.20 14.90 3.35
C GLY A 169 7.37 16.34 3.86
N LEU A 170 7.89 17.24 3.01
CA LEU A 170 8.05 18.66 3.35
C LEU A 170 6.70 19.34 3.66
N ILE A 171 5.66 19.07 2.86
CA ILE A 171 4.34 19.66 3.08
C ILE A 171 3.69 19.10 4.35
N VAL A 172 3.84 17.80 4.60
CA VAL A 172 3.40 17.16 5.85
C VAL A 172 4.13 17.77 7.05
N TYR A 173 5.44 18.03 6.94
CA TYR A 173 6.22 18.68 7.99
C TYR A 173 5.64 20.05 8.33
N TYR A 174 5.38 20.92 7.34
CA TYR A 174 4.84 22.25 7.62
C TYR A 174 3.40 22.25 8.13
N ARG A 175 2.56 21.31 7.67
CA ARG A 175 1.13 21.31 8.01
C ARG A 175 0.78 20.54 9.29
N TYR A 176 1.52 19.48 9.62
CA TYR A 176 1.17 18.51 10.67
C TYR A 176 2.27 18.32 11.73
N ARG A 177 3.28 19.20 11.81
CA ARG A 177 4.42 19.12 12.75
C ARG A 177 4.08 18.72 14.19
N GLU A 178 2.94 19.19 14.71
CA GLU A 178 2.54 19.03 16.12
C GLU A 178 1.18 18.32 16.29
N ARG A 179 0.62 17.76 15.21
CA ARG A 179 -0.71 17.13 15.26
C ARG A 179 -0.57 15.61 15.35
N ASN A 180 -1.24 15.01 16.32
CA ASN A 180 -1.42 13.56 16.32
C ASN A 180 -2.46 13.18 15.25
N VAL A 181 -1.98 12.59 14.15
CA VAL A 181 -2.82 12.16 13.02
C VAL A 181 -3.16 10.67 13.07
N LEU A 182 -2.52 9.92 13.97
CA LEU A 182 -2.86 8.53 14.21
C LEU A 182 -4.20 8.48 14.94
N LYS A 183 -4.97 7.43 14.67
CA LYS A 183 -6.11 7.09 15.52
C LYS A 183 -5.58 6.56 16.84
N ASP A 184 -6.15 7.04 17.93
CA ASP A 184 -5.98 6.47 19.26
C ASP A 184 -6.66 5.09 19.28
N ILE A 185 -5.98 4.11 18.70
CA ILE A 185 -6.28 2.73 19.03
C ILE A 185 -5.74 2.58 20.45
N GLU A 186 -6.65 2.41 21.41
CA GLU A 186 -6.34 1.94 22.77
C GLU A 186 -5.64 0.58 22.68
N VAL A 187 -4.38 0.59 22.25
CA VAL A 187 -3.50 -0.53 22.48
C VAL A 187 -3.16 -0.39 23.95
N SER A 188 -3.66 -1.30 24.77
CA SER A 188 -3.24 -1.38 26.16
C SER A 188 -1.71 -1.40 26.17
N VAL A 189 -1.10 -0.27 26.50
CA VAL A 189 0.32 -0.22 26.84
C VAL A 189 0.40 -0.93 28.17
N GLN A 190 0.31 -2.26 28.13
CA GLN A 190 0.73 -3.08 29.24
C GLN A 190 2.20 -2.75 29.38
N LYS A 191 2.53 -2.00 30.44
CA LYS A 191 3.87 -1.85 30.97
C LYS A 191 4.34 -3.22 31.46
N SER A 192 4.47 -4.17 30.54
CA SER A 192 5.11 -5.46 30.78
C SER A 192 6.58 -5.14 31.01
N LYS A 193 7.00 -5.21 32.28
CA LYS A 193 8.41 -5.03 32.67
C LYS A 193 9.33 -6.12 32.07
N ARG A 194 8.78 -7.15 31.41
CA ARG A 194 9.55 -8.21 30.75
C ARG A 194 9.19 -8.27 29.27
N LYS A 195 10.17 -7.98 28.40
CA LYS A 195 10.06 -8.28 26.97
C LYS A 195 9.85 -9.79 26.81
N SER A 196 8.62 -10.22 26.56
CA SER A 196 8.29 -11.64 26.40
C SER A 196 7.92 -11.93 24.96
N TRP A 197 8.34 -13.09 24.45
CA TRP A 197 7.88 -13.62 23.17
C TRP A 197 6.35 -13.81 23.13
N LYS A 198 5.71 -13.98 24.30
CA LYS A 198 4.24 -14.01 24.42
C LYS A 198 3.61 -12.67 24.04
N ASP A 199 4.23 -11.56 24.42
CA ASP A 199 3.74 -10.22 24.10
C ASP A 199 3.86 -9.94 22.60
N VAL A 200 4.97 -10.39 21.97
CA VAL A 200 5.16 -10.33 20.52
C VAL A 200 4.06 -11.10 19.80
N MET A 201 3.77 -12.34 20.23
CA MET A 201 2.75 -13.18 19.61
C MET A 201 1.35 -12.57 19.74
N ASN A 202 0.96 -12.11 20.93
CA ASN A 202 -0.35 -11.51 21.14
C ASN A 202 -0.54 -10.26 20.27
N HIS A 203 0.46 -9.36 20.24
CA HIS A 203 0.40 -8.18 19.37
C HIS A 203 0.36 -8.53 17.88
N THR A 204 1.06 -9.59 17.48
CA THR A 204 1.06 -10.06 16.09
C THR A 204 -0.34 -10.52 15.68
N VAL A 205 -0.99 -11.32 16.52
CA VAL A 205 -2.35 -11.83 16.28
C VAL A 205 -3.35 -10.68 16.21
N ASP A 206 -3.36 -9.79 17.20
CA ASP A 206 -4.28 -8.65 17.23
C ASP A 206 -4.12 -7.76 15.98
N GLU A 207 -2.88 -7.44 15.60
CA GLU A 207 -2.60 -6.59 14.44
C GLU A 207 -2.87 -7.31 13.11
N PHE A 208 -2.72 -8.63 13.05
CA PHE A 208 -3.09 -9.44 11.89
C PHE A 208 -4.60 -9.36 11.63
N PHE A 209 -5.42 -9.60 12.65
CA PHE A 209 -6.88 -9.53 12.52
C PHE A 209 -7.38 -8.11 12.23
N ASP A 210 -6.75 -7.11 12.85
CA ASP A 210 -7.07 -5.70 12.60
C ASP A 210 -6.73 -5.26 11.19
N THR A 211 -5.60 -5.68 10.64
CA THR A 211 -5.19 -5.34 9.27
C THR A 211 -5.97 -6.17 8.25
N GLY A 212 -6.12 -7.46 8.51
CA GLY A 212 -6.68 -8.45 7.60
C GLY A 212 -8.10 -8.09 7.13
N LYS A 213 -8.96 -7.57 8.01
CA LYS A 213 -10.32 -7.17 7.61
C LYS A 213 -10.34 -6.05 6.56
N TYR A 214 -9.44 -5.06 6.65
CA TYR A 214 -9.37 -3.97 5.66
C TYR A 214 -8.74 -4.46 4.36
N LEU A 215 -7.74 -5.33 4.44
CA LEU A 215 -7.19 -6.00 3.26
C LEU A 215 -8.27 -6.80 2.53
N LEU A 216 -9.03 -7.65 3.23
CA LEU A 216 -10.08 -8.47 2.63
C LEU A 216 -11.15 -7.60 1.94
N MET A 217 -11.59 -6.52 2.60
CA MET A 217 -12.53 -5.57 2.00
C MET A 217 -11.96 -4.90 0.74
N GLY A 218 -10.70 -4.50 0.77
CA GLY A 218 -10.02 -3.89 -0.38
C GLY A 218 -9.79 -4.86 -1.53
N ALA A 219 -9.35 -6.08 -1.24
CA ALA A 219 -9.14 -7.14 -2.22
C ALA A 219 -10.45 -7.53 -2.92
N PHE A 220 -11.55 -7.63 -2.16
CA PHE A 220 -12.86 -7.94 -2.73
C PHE A 220 -13.35 -6.82 -3.64
N LEU A 221 -13.24 -5.57 -3.18
CA LEU A 221 -13.64 -4.44 -4.01
C LEU A 221 -12.76 -4.35 -5.28
N ALA A 222 -11.46 -4.64 -5.15
CA ALA A 222 -10.52 -4.61 -6.27
C ALA A 222 -10.86 -5.69 -7.30
N SER A 223 -11.17 -6.91 -6.86
CA SER A 223 -11.52 -7.99 -7.79
C SER A 223 -12.82 -7.74 -8.55
N VAL A 224 -13.81 -7.13 -7.90
CA VAL A 224 -15.05 -6.69 -8.57
C VAL A 224 -14.71 -5.66 -9.64
N PHE A 225 -13.98 -4.59 -9.29
CA PHE A 225 -13.61 -3.58 -10.27
C PHE A 225 -12.76 -4.16 -11.40
N GLN A 226 -11.72 -4.94 -11.10
CA GLN A 226 -10.85 -5.55 -12.12
C GLN A 226 -11.61 -6.44 -13.11
N THR A 227 -12.66 -7.12 -12.65
CA THR A 227 -13.43 -8.02 -13.50
C THR A 227 -14.41 -7.27 -14.40
N PHE A 228 -15.02 -6.20 -13.90
CA PHE A 228 -16.02 -5.42 -14.65
C PHE A 228 -15.42 -4.19 -15.38
N PHE A 229 -14.14 -3.89 -15.18
CA PHE A 229 -13.50 -2.75 -15.82
C PHE A 229 -13.23 -3.04 -17.30
N ASP A 230 -13.98 -2.38 -18.17
CA ASP A 230 -13.76 -2.44 -19.62
C ASP A 230 -12.49 -1.66 -19.99
N ARG A 231 -11.48 -2.39 -20.49
CA ARG A 231 -10.20 -1.81 -20.91
C ARG A 231 -10.32 -0.99 -22.20
N ASN A 232 -11.39 -1.16 -22.97
CA ASN A 232 -11.63 -0.38 -24.20
C ASN A 232 -11.82 1.12 -23.90
N VAL A 233 -12.19 1.49 -22.67
CA VAL A 233 -12.30 2.88 -22.22
C VAL A 233 -10.93 3.59 -22.23
N LEU A 234 -9.83 2.83 -22.12
CA LEU A 234 -8.47 3.38 -22.10
C LEU A 234 -7.99 3.82 -23.49
N ASP A 235 -8.39 3.12 -24.55
CA ASP A 235 -7.93 3.39 -25.91
C ASP A 235 -8.46 4.72 -26.46
N ALA A 236 -9.71 5.08 -26.11
CA ALA A 236 -10.34 6.32 -26.58
C ALA A 236 -9.68 7.60 -26.03
N ILE A 237 -8.90 7.50 -24.95
CA ILE A 237 -8.36 8.66 -24.21
C ILE A 237 -6.82 8.63 -24.11
N ALA A 238 -6.19 7.60 -24.68
CA ALA A 238 -4.75 7.39 -24.59
C ALA A 238 -3.89 8.48 -25.25
N HIS A 239 -4.42 9.19 -26.25
CA HIS A 239 -3.66 10.15 -27.05
C HIS A 239 -3.51 11.55 -26.43
N ASN A 240 -4.16 11.84 -25.31
CA ASN A 240 -4.08 13.18 -24.69
C ASN A 240 -3.01 13.20 -23.58
N GLU A 241 -1.93 13.96 -23.77
CA GLU A 241 -0.80 14.02 -22.82
C GLU A 241 -1.14 14.59 -21.42
N VAL A 242 -2.24 15.32 -21.32
CA VAL A 242 -2.72 15.92 -20.06
C VAL A 242 -3.63 14.94 -19.32
N ILE A 243 -4.55 14.28 -20.06
CA ILE A 243 -5.58 13.41 -19.47
C ILE A 243 -5.07 11.98 -19.25
N ALA A 244 -4.21 11.47 -20.14
CA ALA A 244 -3.72 10.10 -20.07
C ALA A 244 -3.01 9.77 -18.74
N PRO A 245 -2.13 10.63 -18.18
CA PRO A 245 -1.55 10.39 -16.85
C PRO A 245 -2.60 10.29 -15.74
N ILE A 246 -3.65 11.11 -15.78
CA ILE A 246 -4.72 11.09 -14.76
C ILE A 246 -5.48 9.77 -14.81
N ILE A 247 -5.82 9.31 -16.01
CA ILE A 247 -6.49 8.02 -16.23
C ILE A 247 -5.60 6.87 -15.77
N MET A 248 -4.33 6.90 -16.12
CA MET A 248 -3.38 5.86 -15.71
C MET A 248 -3.16 5.83 -14.20
N MET A 249 -3.16 6.97 -13.50
CA MET A 249 -3.19 6.99 -12.02
C MET A 249 -4.46 6.37 -11.46
N GLY A 250 -5.63 6.71 -12.02
CA GLY A 250 -6.91 6.12 -11.64
C GLY A 250 -6.96 4.60 -11.89
N PHE A 251 -6.39 4.16 -13.01
CA PHE A 251 -6.26 2.76 -13.35
C PHE A 251 -5.37 2.01 -12.35
N GLY A 252 -4.21 2.58 -11.99
CA GLY A 252 -3.34 2.04 -10.93
C GLY A 252 -4.06 1.93 -9.59
N TYR A 253 -4.81 2.96 -9.20
CA TYR A 253 -5.59 2.96 -7.97
C TYR A 253 -6.58 1.79 -7.90
N VAL A 254 -7.33 1.60 -8.98
CA VAL A 254 -8.41 0.62 -9.07
C VAL A 254 -7.85 -0.79 -9.17
N LEU A 255 -6.81 -0.99 -9.98
CA LEU A 255 -6.18 -2.29 -10.11
C LEU A 255 -5.58 -2.77 -8.78
N SER A 256 -4.99 -1.90 -7.96
CA SER A 256 -4.46 -2.29 -6.63
C SER A 256 -3.53 -3.51 -6.66
N ILE A 257 -2.79 -3.66 -7.76
CA ILE A 257 -1.85 -4.76 -7.98
C ILE A 257 -0.57 -4.49 -7.17
N CYS A 258 0.20 -5.53 -6.90
CA CYS A 258 1.46 -5.38 -6.18
C CYS A 258 2.50 -4.66 -7.05
N SER A 259 3.29 -3.79 -6.43
CA SER A 259 4.28 -2.90 -7.07
C SER A 259 5.28 -3.57 -8.04
N ALA A 260 5.53 -4.88 -7.87
CA ALA A 260 6.39 -5.68 -8.75
C ALA A 260 5.69 -6.12 -10.04
N ALA A 261 4.38 -6.41 -9.99
CA ALA A 261 3.60 -6.81 -11.16
C ALA A 261 3.17 -5.59 -12.01
N ASP A 262 3.10 -4.39 -11.41
CA ASP A 262 2.78 -3.14 -12.10
C ASP A 262 3.69 -2.86 -13.31
N ALA A 263 4.98 -3.21 -13.21
CA ALA A 263 5.95 -3.01 -14.29
C ALA A 263 5.53 -3.75 -15.58
N PHE A 264 5.10 -5.00 -15.44
CA PHE A 264 4.68 -5.84 -16.56
C PHE A 264 3.36 -5.35 -17.18
N ILE A 265 2.44 -4.88 -16.34
CA ILE A 265 1.16 -4.35 -16.81
C ILE A 265 1.40 -3.05 -17.57
N ALA A 266 2.17 -2.12 -17.02
CA ALA A 266 2.51 -0.87 -17.70
C ALA A 266 3.23 -1.12 -19.02
N ALA A 267 4.15 -2.09 -19.08
CA ALA A 267 4.86 -2.43 -20.32
C ALA A 267 3.91 -2.93 -21.43
N SER A 268 2.84 -3.65 -21.08
CA SER A 268 1.83 -4.08 -22.05
C SER A 268 1.07 -2.92 -22.72
N PHE A 269 1.00 -1.77 -22.04
CA PHE A 269 0.38 -0.54 -22.54
C PHE A 269 1.37 0.40 -23.23
N GLY A 270 2.64 0.02 -23.37
CA GLY A 270 3.70 0.87 -23.92
C GLY A 270 3.52 1.30 -25.37
N HIS A 271 2.68 0.61 -26.13
CA HIS A 271 2.32 0.97 -27.51
C HIS A 271 1.12 1.93 -27.61
N VAL A 272 0.33 2.04 -26.55
CA VAL A 272 -0.92 2.81 -26.51
C VAL A 272 -0.72 4.13 -25.77
N PHE A 273 0.03 4.10 -24.67
CA PHE A 273 0.21 5.23 -23.77
C PHE A 273 1.61 5.84 -23.85
N SER A 274 1.69 7.14 -23.62
CA SER A 274 2.97 7.85 -23.51
C SER A 274 3.75 7.42 -22.27
N VAL A 275 5.08 7.55 -22.31
CA VAL A 275 5.98 7.27 -21.18
C VAL A 275 5.54 8.01 -19.92
N LYS A 276 5.07 9.25 -20.06
CA LYS A 276 4.54 10.09 -18.97
C LYS A 276 3.35 9.41 -18.28
N ALA A 277 2.41 8.84 -19.04
CA ALA A 277 1.24 8.17 -18.50
C ALA A 277 1.59 6.82 -17.84
N LEU A 278 2.54 6.07 -18.43
CA LEU A 278 3.05 4.83 -17.82
C LEU A 278 3.74 5.11 -16.47
N LEU A 279 4.57 6.16 -16.40
CA LEU A 279 5.22 6.54 -15.15
C LEU A 279 4.22 7.05 -14.10
N ALA A 280 3.15 7.71 -14.52
CA ALA A 280 2.06 8.07 -13.64
C ALA A 280 1.46 6.84 -12.94
N PHE A 281 1.18 5.77 -13.70
CA PHE A 281 0.74 4.50 -13.14
C PHE A 281 1.79 3.87 -12.22
N LEU A 282 3.04 3.77 -12.67
CA LEU A 282 4.13 3.07 -11.98
C LEU A 282 4.59 3.72 -10.67
N VAL A 283 4.40 5.04 -10.53
CA VAL A 283 4.72 5.79 -9.31
C VAL A 283 3.48 5.92 -8.43
N PHE A 284 2.32 6.24 -9.00
CA PHE A 284 1.10 6.47 -8.21
C PHE A 284 0.55 5.20 -7.58
N GLY A 285 0.49 4.08 -8.33
CA GLY A 285 -0.10 2.83 -7.86
C GLY A 285 0.46 2.37 -6.51
N PRO A 286 1.79 2.18 -6.38
CA PRO A 286 2.40 1.77 -5.12
C PRO A 286 2.31 2.81 -3.98
N MET A 287 2.14 4.10 -4.31
CA MET A 287 1.93 5.15 -3.32
C MET A 287 0.50 5.14 -2.76
N LEU A 288 -0.48 4.96 -3.65
CA LEU A 288 -1.89 4.96 -3.33
C LEU A 288 -2.66 4.00 -4.25
N ASP A 289 -3.25 3.00 -3.61
CA ASP A 289 -4.22 2.12 -4.21
C ASP A 289 -5.44 1.98 -3.28
N MET A 290 -6.44 1.23 -3.72
CA MET A 290 -7.66 1.05 -2.96
C MET A 290 -7.45 0.23 -1.67
N LYS A 291 -6.64 -0.85 -1.71
CA LYS A 291 -6.39 -1.70 -0.54
C LYS A 291 -5.60 -0.95 0.55
N ASN A 292 -4.54 -0.26 0.17
CA ASN A 292 -3.69 0.61 0.97
C ASN A 292 -4.52 1.78 1.53
N THR A 293 -5.38 2.41 0.72
CA THR A 293 -6.27 3.47 1.22
C THR A 293 -7.18 2.98 2.34
N LEU A 294 -7.81 1.80 2.17
CA LEU A 294 -8.64 1.20 3.22
C LEU A 294 -7.83 0.83 4.46
N MET A 295 -6.59 0.38 4.28
CA MET A 295 -5.67 0.09 5.37
C MET A 295 -5.19 1.35 6.10
N LEU A 296 -4.96 2.47 5.39
CA LEU A 296 -4.70 3.77 6.00
C LEU A 296 -5.89 4.23 6.83
N PHE A 297 -7.12 3.98 6.38
CA PHE A 297 -8.32 4.24 7.18
C PHE A 297 -8.38 3.45 8.48
N ALA A 298 -7.66 2.34 8.62
CA ALA A 298 -7.55 1.64 9.89
C ALA A 298 -6.77 2.46 10.94
N TYR A 299 -5.70 3.14 10.50
CA TYR A 299 -4.66 3.66 11.40
C TYR A 299 -4.57 5.18 11.50
N PHE A 300 -4.99 5.90 10.46
CA PHE A 300 -4.90 7.36 10.37
C PHE A 300 -6.29 8.00 10.44
N GLN A 301 -6.33 9.26 10.89
CA GLN A 301 -7.56 10.05 10.90
C GLN A 301 -8.03 10.35 9.46
N LYS A 302 -9.35 10.28 9.22
CA LYS A 302 -9.94 10.50 7.88
C LYS A 302 -9.51 11.84 7.25
N ARG A 303 -9.41 12.90 8.05
CA ARG A 303 -8.98 14.24 7.60
C ARG A 303 -7.56 14.21 7.03
N PHE A 304 -6.65 13.49 7.68
CA PHE A 304 -5.28 13.32 7.21
C PHE A 304 -5.23 12.48 5.94
N ILE A 305 -6.05 11.42 5.85
CA ILE A 305 -6.08 10.53 4.68
C ILE A 305 -6.55 11.27 3.42
N PHE A 306 -7.66 12.00 3.48
CA PHE A 306 -8.11 12.79 2.33
C PHE A 306 -7.10 13.86 1.91
N PHE A 307 -6.43 14.48 2.89
CA PHE A 307 -5.33 15.39 2.63
C PHE A 307 -4.16 14.69 1.92
N LEU A 308 -3.77 13.50 2.39
CA LEU A 308 -2.69 12.70 1.81
C LEU A 308 -3.04 12.23 0.39
N ILE A 309 -4.28 11.80 0.14
CA ILE A 309 -4.73 11.41 -1.20
C ILE A 309 -4.64 12.60 -2.15
N GLY A 310 -5.20 13.74 -1.76
CA GLY A 310 -5.18 14.94 -2.59
C GLY A 310 -3.75 15.41 -2.91
N ILE A 311 -2.85 15.39 -1.92
CA ILE A 311 -1.48 15.85 -2.13
C ILE A 311 -0.66 14.90 -2.97
N VAL A 312 -0.85 13.58 -2.84
CA VAL A 312 -0.15 12.59 -3.69
C VAL A 312 -0.60 12.74 -5.14
N ILE A 313 -1.92 12.81 -5.39
CA ILE A 313 -2.45 13.00 -6.75
C ILE A 313 -1.86 14.26 -7.39
N LEU A 314 -1.93 15.39 -6.68
CA LEU A 314 -1.43 16.66 -7.18
C LEU A 314 0.08 16.61 -7.40
N SER A 315 0.84 16.10 -6.44
CA SER A 315 2.31 16.09 -6.47
C SER A 315 2.83 15.19 -7.58
N VAL A 316 2.30 13.97 -7.71
CA VAL A 316 2.68 13.03 -8.79
C VAL A 316 2.38 13.66 -10.14
N TYR A 317 1.16 14.20 -10.32
CA TYR A 317 0.76 14.82 -11.57
C TYR A 317 1.64 16.02 -11.93
N THR A 318 1.83 16.98 -11.02
CA THR A 318 2.60 18.19 -11.30
C THR A 318 4.07 17.89 -11.54
N ILE A 319 4.68 16.99 -10.76
CA ILE A 319 6.10 16.65 -10.92
C ILE A 319 6.30 15.93 -12.25
N LEU A 320 5.41 15.02 -12.64
CA LEU A 320 5.48 14.36 -13.95
C LEU A 320 5.34 15.34 -15.12
N GLN A 321 4.43 16.31 -15.01
CA GLN A 321 4.28 17.33 -16.06
C GLN A 321 5.52 18.23 -16.16
N ILE A 322 6.14 18.58 -15.03
CA ILE A 322 7.34 19.43 -15.01
C ILE A 322 8.60 18.69 -15.46
N SER A 323 8.80 17.46 -14.99
CA SER A 323 10.02 16.68 -15.26
C SER A 323 10.08 16.12 -16.67
N MET A 324 8.98 16.13 -17.42
CA MET A 324 8.85 15.55 -18.76
C MET A 324 8.24 16.55 -19.75
N LEU A 325 8.63 17.81 -19.62
CA LEU A 325 8.32 18.92 -20.51
C LEU A 325 9.37 19.07 -21.62
#